data_AF-A0A7X1CR67-F1
#
_entry.id   AF-A0A7X1CR67-F1
#
_cell.length_a   1.000
_cell.length_b   1.000
_cell.length_c   1.000
_cell.angle_alpha   90.00
_cell.angle_beta   90.00
_cell.angle_gamma   90.00
#
_symmetry.space_group_name_H-M   'P 1'
#
loop_
_entity.id
_entity.type
_entity.pdbx_description
1 polymer ?
#
loop_
_entity_poly.entity_id
_entity_poly.type
_entity_poly.pdbx_seq_one_letter_code
_entity_poly.pdbx_strand_id
1 'polypeptide(L)'
;MLYLTLGVANLNRDEFIKYANEHLISTREAREITDQTLKAFQQSVKNEKLIPAVEIKESEKRVIRLFFRDDVEAYKAQMNDWQAARKK
;
A
#
# COMPACT_ATOMS: atom_id res chain seq x y z
N MET A 1 0.67 16.01 -30.08
CA MET A 1 0.53 16.03 -28.61
C MET A 1 -0.93 16.26 -28.29
N LEU A 2 -1.62 15.25 -27.73
CA LEU A 2 -3.01 15.37 -27.29
C LEU A 2 -3.01 15.17 -25.77
N TYR A 3 -3.26 16.24 -25.01
CA TYR A 3 -3.44 16.14 -23.56
C TYR A 3 -4.86 15.60 -23.31
N LEU A 4 -4.98 14.31 -23.01
CA LEU A 4 -6.18 13.75 -22.38
C LEU A 4 -6.12 14.07 -20.89
N THR A 5 -6.67 15.23 -20.50
CA THR A 5 -7.11 15.44 -19.13
C THR A 5 -8.35 14.59 -18.90
N LEU A 6 -8.15 13.34 -18.46
CA LEU A 6 -9.20 12.50 -17.92
C LEU A 6 -9.84 13.26 -16.76
N GLY A 7 -11.11 13.62 -16.92
CA GLY A 7 -11.89 14.27 -15.88
C GLY A 7 -11.86 13.39 -14.63
N VAL A 8 -11.51 14.00 -13.50
CA VAL A 8 -11.63 13.37 -12.19
C VAL A 8 -13.09 13.03 -12.02
N ALA A 9 -13.43 11.74 -12.09
CA ALA A 9 -14.77 11.28 -11.74
C ALA A 9 -15.06 11.79 -10.33
N ASN A 10 -16.11 12.57 -10.20
CA ASN A 10 -16.52 13.14 -8.93
C ASN A 10 -17.19 12.01 -8.13
N LEU A 11 -16.35 11.13 -7.57
CA LEU A 11 -16.79 10.04 -6.70
C LEU A 11 -17.56 10.66 -5.55
N ASN A 12 -18.82 10.27 -5.39
CA ASN A 12 -19.57 10.74 -4.24
C ASN A 12 -19.00 10.11 -2.95
N ARG A 13 -19.33 10.69 -1.80
CA ARG A 13 -18.77 10.26 -0.52
C ARG A 13 -18.99 8.77 -0.25
N ASP A 14 -20.14 8.23 -0.59
CA ASP A 14 -20.50 6.84 -0.30
C ASP A 14 -19.75 5.86 -1.21
N GLU A 15 -19.61 6.21 -2.49
CA GLU A 15 -18.78 5.46 -3.45
C GLU A 15 -17.31 5.45 -3.01
N PHE A 16 -16.79 6.58 -2.52
CA PHE A 16 -15.42 6.66 -2.02
C PHE A 16 -15.25 5.79 -0.76
N ILE A 17 -16.18 5.87 0.19
CA ILE A 17 -16.12 5.06 1.42
C ILE A 17 -16.18 3.57 1.07
N LYS A 18 -17.06 3.17 0.15
CA LYS A 18 -17.15 1.78 -0.31
C LYS A 18 -15.84 1.33 -0.94
N TYR A 19 -15.31 2.10 -1.90
CA TYR A 19 -14.05 1.80 -2.56
C TYR A 19 -12.89 1.70 -1.56
N ALA A 20 -12.78 2.65 -0.63
CA ALA A 20 -11.77 2.65 0.41
C ALA A 20 -11.86 1.39 1.29
N ASN A 21 -13.06 0.99 1.72
CA ASN A 21 -13.23 -0.22 2.53
C ASN A 21 -12.90 -1.51 1.77
N GLU A 22 -13.12 -1.54 0.45
CA GLU A 22 -12.85 -2.70 -0.39
C GLU A 22 -11.36 -2.83 -0.75
N HIS A 23 -10.67 -1.71 -0.94
CA HIS A 23 -9.33 -1.69 -1.55
C HIS A 23 -8.21 -1.23 -0.62
N LEU A 24 -8.50 -0.45 0.42
CA LEU A 24 -7.49 0.00 1.36
C LEU A 24 -7.37 -0.95 2.54
N ILE A 25 -6.12 -1.24 2.91
CA ILE A 25 -5.78 -2.11 4.02
C ILE A 25 -4.85 -1.40 4.99
N SER A 26 -4.96 -1.77 6.26
CA SER A 26 -4.11 -1.24 7.33
C SER A 26 -2.68 -1.76 7.25
N THR A 27 -1.77 -1.10 7.97
CA THR A 27 -0.40 -1.60 8.18
C THR A 27 -0.37 -3.02 8.76
N ARG A 28 -1.36 -3.40 9.57
CA ARG A 28 -1.43 -4.75 10.13
C ARG A 28 -1.74 -5.78 9.05
N GLU A 29 -2.81 -5.57 8.29
CA GLU A 29 -3.23 -6.48 7.22
C GLU A 29 -2.15 -6.59 6.12
N ALA A 30 -1.54 -5.46 5.75
CA ALA A 30 -0.47 -5.45 4.76
C ALA A 30 0.73 -6.32 5.19
N ARG A 31 1.04 -6.35 6.50
CA ARG A 31 2.10 -7.21 7.04
C ARG A 31 1.73 -8.68 7.08
N GLU A 32 0.46 -8.98 7.33
CA GLU A 32 -0.05 -10.35 7.29
C GLU A 32 0.08 -10.89 5.85
N ILE A 33 -0.22 -10.09 4.83
CA ILE A 33 -0.05 -10.46 3.40
C ILE A 33 1.43 -10.67 3.05
N THR A 34 2.33 -9.80 3.51
CA THR A 34 3.75 -9.88 3.13
C THR A 34 4.57 -10.87 3.94
N ASP A 35 4.00 -11.45 5.01
CA ASP A 35 4.69 -12.25 6.04
C ASP A 35 5.86 -11.49 6.70
N GLN A 36 5.70 -10.18 6.92
CA GLN A 36 6.76 -9.34 7.46
C GLN A 36 6.53 -8.95 8.93
N THR A 37 7.63 -8.94 9.70
CA THR A 37 7.67 -8.27 11.00
C THR A 37 7.46 -6.76 10.83
N LEU A 38 7.08 -6.06 11.91
CA LEU A 38 6.84 -4.62 11.88
C LEU A 38 8.06 -3.86 11.34
N LYS A 39 9.24 -4.21 11.86
CA LYS A 39 10.49 -3.56 11.52
C LYS A 39 10.85 -3.77 10.05
N ALA A 40 10.69 -5.00 9.54
CA ALA A 40 10.96 -5.30 8.14
C ALA A 40 10.01 -4.54 7.20
N PHE A 41 8.72 -4.51 7.53
CA PHE A 41 7.72 -3.77 6.77
C PHE A 41 7.99 -2.25 6.80
N GLN A 42 8.30 -1.69 7.97
CA GLN A 42 8.68 -0.27 8.09
C GLN A 42 9.91 0.07 7.25
N GLN A 43 10.88 -0.84 7.14
CA GLN A 43 12.03 -0.65 6.26
C GLN A 43 11.63 -0.67 4.78
N SER A 44 10.69 -1.54 4.38
CA SER A 44 10.13 -1.54 3.02
C SER A 44 9.44 -0.21 2.70
N VAL A 45 8.66 0.33 3.63
CA VAL A 45 8.01 1.64 3.49
C VAL A 45 9.04 2.77 3.43
N LYS A 46 10.03 2.77 4.35
CA LYS A 46 11.11 3.76 4.39
C LYS A 46 11.96 3.77 3.10
N ASN A 47 12.14 2.62 2.48
CA ASN A 47 12.88 2.45 1.22
C ASN A 47 11.98 2.58 -0.01
N GLU A 48 10.74 3.06 0.17
CA GLU A 48 9.79 3.32 -0.91
C GLU A 48 9.46 2.08 -1.77
N LYS A 49 9.62 0.88 -1.19
CA LYS A 49 9.19 -0.38 -1.81
C LYS A 49 7.68 -0.62 -1.66
N LEU A 50 7.09 0.01 -0.65
CA LEU A 50 5.65 0.12 -0.45
C LEU A 50 5.32 1.56 -0.09
N ILE A 51 4.40 2.17 -0.83
CA ILE A 51 4.01 3.55 -0.64
C ILE A 51 2.61 3.58 -0.01
N PRO A 52 2.42 4.26 1.13
CA PRO A 52 1.08 4.43 1.70
C PRO A 52 0.20 5.26 0.75
N ALA A 53 -1.01 4.78 0.50
CA ALA A 53 -2.04 5.55 -0.20
C ALA A 53 -2.54 6.72 0.66
N VAL A 54 -2.62 6.49 1.98
CA VAL A 54 -2.99 7.50 2.98
C VAL A 54 -2.00 7.41 4.13
N GLU A 55 -1.50 8.56 4.56
CA GLU A 55 -0.70 8.70 5.79
C GLU A 55 -1.29 9.81 6.66
N ILE A 56 -1.72 9.45 7.86
CA ILE A 56 -2.25 10.38 8.87
C ILE A 56 -1.31 10.37 10.06
N LYS A 57 -0.66 11.51 10.32
CA LYS A 57 0.20 11.71 11.48
C LYS A 57 -0.64 12.25 12.63
N GLU A 58 -1.02 11.40 13.58
CA GLU A 58 -1.71 11.83 14.80
C GLU A 58 -0.73 12.45 15.81
N SER A 59 0.50 11.94 15.86
CA SER A 59 1.60 12.48 16.66
C SER A 59 2.95 12.00 16.12
N GLU A 60 4.05 12.50 16.68
CA GLU A 60 5.41 12.01 16.39
C GLU A 60 5.57 10.50 16.54
N LYS A 61 4.79 9.86 17.43
CA LYS A 61 4.87 8.43 17.72
C LYS A 61 3.79 7.59 17.08
N ARG A 62 2.73 8.22 16.53
CA ARG A 62 1.56 7.50 16.00
C ARG A 62 1.21 8.00 14.61
N VAL A 63 1.48 7.15 13.63
CA VAL A 63 1.19 7.38 12.22
C VAL A 63 0.30 6.24 11.73
N ILE A 64 -0.89 6.59 11.24
CA ILE A 64 -1.81 5.66 10.59
C ILE A 64 -1.48 5.64 9.10
N ARG A 65 -1.28 4.44 8.56
CA ARG A 65 -1.03 4.23 7.13
C ARG A 65 -2.02 3.22 6.58
N LEU A 66 -2.62 3.59 5.45
CA LEU A 66 -3.40 2.71 4.61
C LEU A 66 -2.67 2.50 3.28
N PHE A 67 -2.78 1.30 2.76
CA PHE A 67 -2.15 0.86 1.52
C PHE A 67 -3.21 0.31 0.59
N PHE A 68 -3.03 0.44 -0.71
CA PHE A 68 -3.84 -0.34 -1.64
C PHE A 68 -3.45 -1.82 -1.55
N ARG A 69 -4.46 -2.69 -1.51
CA ARG A 69 -4.27 -4.14 -1.38
C ARG A 69 -3.46 -4.72 -2.53
N ASP A 70 -3.78 -4.32 -3.75
CA ASP A 70 -3.12 -4.78 -4.98
C ASP A 70 -1.63 -4.41 -5.01
N ASP A 71 -1.26 -3.20 -4.58
CA ASP A 71 0.13 -2.79 -4.45
C ASP A 71 0.90 -3.68 -3.46
N VAL A 72 0.27 -4.05 -2.34
CA VAL A 72 0.87 -4.93 -1.32
C VAL A 72 1.04 -6.36 -1.84
N GLU A 73 0.04 -6.88 -2.55
CA GLU A 73 0.09 -8.22 -3.16
C GLU A 73 1.14 -8.27 -4.29
N ALA A 74 1.22 -7.24 -5.13
CA ALA A 74 2.24 -7.11 -6.17
C ALA A 74 3.65 -7.05 -5.56
N TYR A 75 3.83 -6.33 -4.46
CA TYR A 75 5.08 -6.30 -3.73
C TYR A 75 5.46 -7.67 -3.16
N LYS A 76 4.51 -8.41 -2.57
CA LYS A 76 4.75 -9.78 -2.09
C LYS A 76 5.20 -10.72 -3.21
N ALA A 77 4.59 -10.62 -4.39
CA ALA A 77 5.03 -11.40 -5.55
C ALA A 77 6.49 -11.09 -5.92
N GLN A 78 6.87 -9.81 -6.01
CA GLN A 78 8.26 -9.40 -6.28
C GLN A 78 9.25 -9.90 -5.23
N MET A 79 8.85 -9.91 -3.94
CA MET A 79 9.68 -10.45 -2.88
C MET A 79 9.96 -11.94 -3.06
N ASN A 80 8.95 -12.72 -3.44
CA ASN A 80 9.08 -14.15 -3.68
C ASN A 80 10.02 -14.43 -4.85
N ASP A 81 9.93 -13.64 -5.93
CA ASP A 81 10.84 -13.74 -7.08
C ASP A 81 12.30 -13.48 -6.67
N TRP A 82 12.55 -12.45 -5.86
CA TRP A 82 13.90 -12.17 -5.34
C TRP A 82 14.43 -13.28 -4.44
N GLN A 83 13.56 -13.93 -3.65
CA GLN A 83 13.95 -15.06 -2.82
C GLN A 83 14.27 -16.30 -3.67
N ALA A 84 13.49 -16.55 -4.73
CA ALA A 84 13.75 -17.65 -5.65
C ALA A 84 15.06 -17.45 -6.43
N ALA A 85 15.33 -16.24 -6.91
CA ALA A 85 16.55 -15.92 -7.65
C ALA A 85 17.83 -16.08 -6.82
N ARG A 86 17.76 -15.86 -5.49
CA ARG A 86 18.91 -16.02 -4.57
C ARG A 86 19.23 -17.47 -4.21
N LYS A 87 18.31 -18.41 -4.47
CA LYS A 87 18.49 -19.84 -4.17
C LYS A 87 19.09 -20.62 -5.34
N LYS A 88 19.31 -19.97 -6.48
CA LYS A 88 19.89 -20.53 -7.71
C LYS A 88 21.34 -20.11 -7.85
#